data_AF-A0A2S7WSK2-F1
#
_entry.id   AF-A0A2S7WSK2-F1
#
_cell.length_a   1.000
_cell.length_b   1.000
_cell.length_c   1.000
_cell.angle_alpha   90.00
_cell.angle_beta   90.00
_cell.angle_gamma   90.00
#
_symmetry.space_group_name_H-M   'P 1'
#
loop_
_entity.id
_entity.type
_entity.pdbx_description
1 polymer ?
#
loop_
_entity_poly.entity_id
_entity_poly.type
_entity_poly.pdbx_seq_one_letter_code
_entity_poly.pdbx_strand_id
1 'polypeptide(L)'
;MPWSDFVFYKNYNLPTLQEVEKHIKEKGHLKDIPSAKEVEKNGIFLGEMNAKLLQKIEELTLYIIAQEKILKKQEEKIKELEIEKKKNEDLEKRLERLENLILKK
;
A
#
# COMPACT_ATOMS: atom_id res chain seq x y z
N MET A 1 26.91 10.25 -12.10
CA MET A 1 25.57 9.63 -11.97
C MET A 1 24.66 10.67 -11.35
N PRO A 2 23.56 11.06 -12.01
CA PRO A 2 22.55 11.88 -11.34
C PRO A 2 21.97 11.07 -10.17
N TRP A 3 21.74 11.73 -9.04
CA TRP A 3 21.03 11.17 -7.90
C TRP A 3 19.64 10.67 -8.30
N SER A 4 19.05 9.78 -7.49
CA SER A 4 17.84 9.03 -7.83
C SER A 4 16.53 9.83 -7.85
N ASP A 5 16.60 11.15 -7.65
CA ASP A 5 15.48 12.11 -7.69
C ASP A 5 14.55 11.96 -8.90
N PHE A 6 15.01 11.35 -9.99
CA PHE A 6 14.19 11.04 -11.16
C PHE A 6 12.98 10.16 -10.84
N VAL A 7 13.00 9.40 -9.73
CA VAL A 7 11.86 8.60 -9.24
C VAL A 7 10.63 9.49 -8.96
N PHE A 8 10.84 10.79 -8.70
CA PHE A 8 9.77 11.77 -8.44
C PHE A 8 9.28 12.50 -9.70
N TYR A 9 9.87 12.24 -10.87
CA TYR A 9 9.47 12.91 -12.11
C TYR A 9 8.14 12.36 -12.62
N LYS A 10 7.34 13.23 -13.27
CA LYS A 10 5.98 12.88 -13.73
C LYS A 10 5.94 11.71 -14.73
N ASN A 11 7.03 11.48 -15.45
CA ASN A 11 7.18 10.43 -16.44
C ASN A 11 7.86 9.17 -15.90
N TYR A 12 8.22 9.14 -14.61
CA TYR A 12 8.76 7.94 -14.00
C TYR A 12 7.65 6.91 -13.82
N ASN A 13 7.79 5.78 -14.50
CA ASN A 13 6.85 4.67 -14.39
C ASN A 13 7.22 3.81 -13.19
N LEU A 14 6.74 4.21 -12.00
CA LEU A 14 6.86 3.41 -10.79
C LEU A 14 6.16 2.05 -11.01
N PRO A 15 6.88 0.91 -10.90
CA PRO A 15 6.25 -0.40 -11.02
C PRO A 15 5.10 -0.57 -10.02
N THR A 16 4.15 -1.44 -10.32
CA THR A 16 3.17 -1.87 -9.31
C THR A 16 3.82 -2.86 -8.34
N LEU A 17 3.32 -2.94 -7.09
CA LEU A 17 3.79 -3.96 -6.15
C LEU A 17 3.59 -5.39 -6.66
N GLN A 18 2.59 -5.63 -7.52
CA GLN A 18 2.37 -6.90 -8.20
C GLN A 18 3.48 -7.22 -9.21
N GLU A 19 3.91 -6.24 -10.01
CA GLU A 19 5.04 -6.40 -10.92
C GLU A 19 6.35 -6.61 -10.17
N VAL A 20 6.55 -5.90 -9.05
CA VAL A 20 7.70 -6.10 -8.16
C VAL A 20 7.71 -7.52 -7.60
N GLU A 21 6.58 -7.98 -7.04
CA GLU A 21 6.43 -9.33 -6.50
C GLU A 21 6.72 -10.40 -7.57
N LYS A 22 6.14 -10.23 -8.76
CA LYS A 22 6.36 -11.13 -9.90
C LYS A 22 7.85 -11.20 -10.25
N HIS A 23 8.52 -10.06 -10.34
CA HIS A 23 9.95 -10.01 -10.65
C HIS A 23 10.80 -10.71 -9.58
N ILE A 24 10.50 -10.48 -8.30
CA ILE A 24 11.20 -11.16 -7.19
C ILE A 24 11.01 -12.67 -7.27
N LYS A 25 9.79 -13.14 -7.56
CA LYS A 25 9.51 -14.58 -7.72
C LYS A 25 10.27 -15.19 -8.91
N GLU A 26 10.40 -14.47 -10.01
CA GLU A 26 11.07 -14.94 -11.22
C GLU A 26 12.60 -14.86 -11.16
N LYS A 27 13.15 -13.83 -10.50
CA LYS A 27 14.59 -13.50 -10.53
C LYS A 27 15.30 -13.69 -9.19
N GLY A 28 14.57 -13.69 -8.08
CA GLY A 28 15.12 -13.84 -6.73
C GLY A 28 15.74 -12.58 -6.14
N HIS A 29 15.60 -11.43 -6.79
CA HIS A 29 16.08 -10.12 -6.33
C HIS A 29 15.22 -8.99 -6.92
N LEU A 30 15.45 -7.76 -6.47
CA LEU A 30 14.78 -6.58 -7.01
C LEU A 30 15.32 -6.23 -8.39
N LYS A 31 14.46 -5.62 -9.20
CA LYS A 31 14.86 -5.03 -10.49
C LYS A 31 15.98 -4.01 -10.26
N ASP A 32 16.94 -3.97 -11.18
CA ASP A 32 18.13 -3.08 -11.18
C ASP A 32 19.18 -3.38 -10.09
N ILE A 33 18.83 -4.16 -9.07
CA ILE A 33 19.77 -4.69 -8.08
C ILE A 33 20.37 -5.99 -8.63
N PRO A 34 21.71 -6.14 -8.68
CA PRO A 34 22.32 -7.37 -9.15
C PRO A 34 22.04 -8.51 -8.17
N SER A 35 21.97 -9.74 -8.70
CA SER A 35 21.86 -10.93 -7.88
C SER A 35 23.14 -11.16 -7.05
N ALA A 36 23.01 -11.91 -5.96
CA ALA A 36 24.17 -12.29 -5.14
C ALA A 36 25.26 -12.99 -5.96
N LYS A 37 24.87 -13.86 -6.92
CA LYS A 37 25.80 -14.57 -7.81
C LYS A 37 26.56 -13.62 -8.73
N GLU A 38 25.91 -12.57 -9.23
CA GLU A 38 26.56 -11.56 -10.07
C GLU A 38 27.56 -10.72 -9.29
N VAL A 39 27.20 -10.34 -8.05
CA VAL A 39 28.10 -9.60 -7.15
C VAL A 39 29.30 -10.44 -6.75
N GLU A 40 29.11 -11.73 -6.45
CA GLU A 40 30.21 -12.65 -6.12
C GLU A 40 31.18 -12.83 -7.31
N LYS A 41 30.65 -12.98 -8.52
CA LYS A 41 31.46 -13.20 -9.72
C LYS A 41 32.20 -11.96 -10.21
N ASN A 42 31.53 -10.82 -10.22
CA ASN A 42 32.02 -9.61 -10.91
C ASN A 42 32.41 -8.48 -9.95
N GLY A 43 32.15 -8.64 -8.65
CA GLY A 43 32.19 -7.54 -7.70
C GLY A 43 31.10 -6.50 -7.97
N ILE A 44 31.13 -5.40 -7.22
CA ILE A 44 30.28 -4.24 -7.48
C ILE A 44 30.96 -2.96 -7.01
N PHE A 45 30.73 -1.87 -7.73
CA PHE A 45 31.15 -0.55 -7.27
C PHE A 45 30.21 -0.06 -6.16
N LEU A 46 30.77 0.22 -4.97
CA LEU A 46 30.00 0.64 -3.80
C LEU A 46 29.13 1.89 -4.08
N GLY A 47 29.66 2.86 -4.82
CA GLY A 47 28.92 4.07 -5.20
C GLY A 47 27.70 3.76 -6.09
N GLU A 48 27.84 2.81 -7.02
CA GLU A 48 26.73 2.36 -7.87
C GLU A 48 25.67 1.63 -7.04
N MET A 49 26.09 0.75 -6.13
CA MET A 49 25.17 0.05 -5.24
C MET A 49 24.39 1.04 -4.37
N ASN A 50 25.08 2.02 -3.78
CA ASN A 50 24.44 3.05 -2.95
C ASN A 50 23.43 3.88 -3.74
N ALA A 51 23.73 4.25 -4.98
CA ALA A 51 22.78 4.97 -5.85
C ALA A 51 21.54 4.12 -6.15
N LYS A 52 21.72 2.83 -6.46
CA LYS A 52 20.60 1.90 -6.69
C LYS A 52 19.76 1.67 -5.42
N LEU A 53 20.40 1.56 -4.25
CA LEU A 53 19.70 1.42 -2.98
C LEU A 53 18.88 2.67 -2.66
N LEU A 54 19.43 3.87 -2.90
CA LEU A 54 18.69 5.12 -2.72
C LEU A 54 17.44 5.17 -3.61
N GLN A 55 17.58 4.79 -4.88
CA GLN A 55 16.44 4.65 -5.79
C GLN A 55 15.35 3.73 -5.21
N LYS A 56 15.73 2.57 -4.64
CA LYS A 56 14.74 1.65 -4.04
C LYS A 56 14.12 2.19 -2.76
N ILE A 57 14.84 3.00 -1.98
CA ILE A 57 14.29 3.71 -0.81
C ILE A 57 13.26 4.76 -1.26
N GLU A 58 13.51 5.49 -2.34
CA GLU A 58 12.58 6.48 -2.88
C GLU A 58 11.33 5.82 -3.46
N GLU A 59 11.49 4.74 -4.24
CA GLU A 59 10.38 3.91 -4.73
C GLU A 59 9.53 3.37 -3.57
N LEU A 60 10.18 2.85 -2.52
CA LEU A 60 9.52 2.38 -1.30
C LEU A 60 8.74 3.50 -0.59
N THR A 61 9.33 4.70 -0.51
CA THR A 61 8.68 5.87 0.08
C THR A 61 7.41 6.24 -0.67
N LEU A 62 7.41 6.19 -2.01
CA LEU A 62 6.20 6.40 -2.81
C LEU A 62 5.11 5.35 -2.53
N TYR A 63 5.48 4.07 -2.41
CA TYR A 63 4.51 3.02 -2.05
C TYR A 63 3.93 3.22 -0.65
N ILE A 64 4.74 3.66 0.32
CA ILE A 64 4.28 3.93 1.70
C ILE A 64 3.30 5.09 1.71
N ILE A 65 3.60 6.20 1.02
CA ILE A 65 2.69 7.34 0.90
C ILE A 65 1.36 6.93 0.25
N ALA A 66 1.41 6.08 -0.79
CA ALA A 66 0.21 5.55 -1.43
C ALA A 66 -0.61 4.68 -0.47
N GLN A 67 0.04 3.81 0.30
CA GLN A 67 -0.60 2.97 1.31
C GLN A 67 -1.23 3.80 2.44
N GLU A 68 -0.56 4.83 2.94
CA GLU A 68 -1.10 5.71 3.98
C GLU A 68 -2.39 6.41 3.52
N LYS A 69 -2.45 6.84 2.26
CA LYS A 69 -3.68 7.42 1.68
C LYS A 69 -4.83 6.42 1.62
N ILE A 70 -4.54 5.16 1.26
CA ILE A 70 -5.54 4.09 1.23
C ILE A 70 -6.04 3.80 2.66
N LEU A 71 -5.13 3.71 3.63
CA LEU A 71 -5.47 3.48 5.04
C LEU A 71 -6.39 4.57 5.58
N LYS A 72 -6.05 5.85 5.38
CA LYS A 72 -6.91 6.98 5.79
C LYS A 72 -8.31 6.89 5.19
N LYS A 73 -8.42 6.57 3.90
CA LYS A 73 -9.72 6.39 3.23
C LYS A 73 -10.51 5.21 3.79
N GLN A 74 -9.83 4.12 4.15
CA GLN A 74 -10.46 2.96 4.78
C GLN A 74 -10.95 3.30 6.19
N GLU A 75 -10.17 4.03 6.98
CA GLU A 75 -10.56 4.50 8.32
C GLU A 75 -11.80 5.40 8.27
N GLU A 76 -11.86 6.33 7.30
CA GLU A 76 -13.04 7.18 7.08
C GLU A 76 -14.27 6.33 6.77
N LYS A 77 -14.14 5.35 5.86
CA LYS A 77 -15.24 4.46 5.51
C LYS A 77 -15.69 3.58 6.67
N ILE A 78 -14.77 3.12 7.52
CA ILE A 78 -15.10 2.35 8.72
C ILE A 78 -15.93 3.21 9.68
N LYS A 79 -15.53 4.48 9.92
CA LYS A 79 -16.30 5.40 10.76
C LYS A 79 -17.71 5.64 10.23
N GLU A 80 -17.86 5.79 8.91
CA GLU A 80 -19.19 5.92 8.29
C GLU A 80 -20.06 4.68 8.53
N LEU A 81 -19.50 3.49 8.34
CA LEU A 81 -20.20 2.22 8.57
C LEU A 81 -20.57 2.02 10.04
N GLU A 82 -19.73 2.44 10.98
CA GLU A 82 -20.04 2.40 12.43
C GLU A 82 -21.22 3.31 12.79
N ILE A 83 -21.31 4.49 12.18
CA ILE A 83 -22.44 5.41 12.37
C ILE A 83 -23.72 4.80 11.80
N GLU A 84 -23.65 4.23 10.60
CA GLU A 84 -24.80 3.57 9.97
C GLU A 84 -25.28 2.36 10.78
N LYS A 85 -24.35 1.53 11.26
CA LYS A 85 -24.67 0.40 12.15
C LYS A 85 -25.42 0.85 13.40
N LYS A 86 -24.96 1.92 14.07
CA LYS A 86 -25.64 2.46 15.25
C LYS A 86 -27.05 2.96 14.95
N LYS A 87 -27.27 3.57 13.77
CA LYS A 87 -28.62 3.98 13.34
C LYS A 87 -29.52 2.77 13.13
N ASN A 88 -29.01 1.70 12.52
CA ASN A 88 -29.76 0.47 12.32
C ASN A 88 -30.15 -0.17 13.66
N GLU A 89 -29.24 -0.23 14.63
CA GLU A 89 -29.54 -0.74 15.99
C GLU A 89 -30.62 0.09 16.71
N ASP A 90 -30.65 1.42 16.52
CA ASP A 90 -31.71 2.27 17.08
C ASP A 90 -33.05 2.04 16.37
N LEU A 91 -33.04 1.86 15.05
CA LEU A 91 -34.23 1.53 14.26
C LEU A 91 -34.81 0.17 14.67
N GLU A 92 -33.97 -0.85 14.87
CA GLU A 92 -34.38 -2.17 15.35
C GLU A 92 -35.10 -2.08 16.71
N LYS A 93 -34.55 -1.31 17.65
CA LYS A 93 -35.20 -1.09 18.97
C LYS A 93 -36.55 -0.37 18.85
N ARG A 94 -36.68 0.58 17.91
CA ARG A 94 -37.95 1.27 17.67
C ARG A 94 -38.99 0.33 17.08
N LEU A 95 -38.58 -0.52 16.13
CA LEU A 95 -39.44 -1.54 15.54
C LEU A 95 -39.95 -2.51 16.60
N GLU A 96 -39.07 -3.03 17.46
CA GLU A 96 -39.44 -3.93 18.56
C GLU A 96 -40.48 -3.28 19.50
N ARG A 97 -40.32 -1.98 19.82
CA ARG A 97 -41.30 -1.25 20.64
C ARG A 97 -42.66 -1.14 19.96
N LEU A 98 -42.68 -0.85 18.66
CA LEU A 98 -43.92 -0.73 17.89
C LEU A 98 -44.63 -2.08 17.78
N GLU A 99 -43.91 -3.15 17.51
CA GLU A 99 -44.44 -4.52 17.47
C GLU A 99 -45.09 -4.90 18.80
N ASN A 100 -44.41 -4.63 19.92
CA ASN A 100 -44.95 -4.87 21.26
C ASN A 100 -46.23 -4.05 21.57
N LEU A 101 -46.37 -2.84 21.03
CA LEU A 101 -47.57 -2.03 21.21
C LEU A 101 -48.75 -2.55 20.38
N ILE A 102 -48.47 -3.11 19.21
CA ILE A 102 -49.50 -3.69 18.33
C ILE A 102 -50.01 -5.01 18.92
N LEU A 103 -49.13 -5.88 19.42
CA LEU A 103 -49.49 -7.19 19.98
C LEU A 103 -50.23 -7.11 21.34
N LYS A 104 -50.22 -5.95 22.01
CA LYS A 104 -50.93 -5.73 23.29
C LYS A 104 -52.35 -5.17 23.12
N LYS A 105 -52.79 -4.89 21.89
CA LYS A 105 -54.17 -4.52 21.55
C LYS A 105 -54.95 -5.75 21.09
#